data_AF-A0A447JL68-F1
#
_entry.id   AF-A0A447JL68-F1
#
_cell.length_a   1.000
_cell.length_b   1.000
_cell.length_c   1.000
_cell.angle_alpha   90.00
_cell.angle_beta   90.00
_cell.angle_gamma   90.00
#
_symmetry.space_group_name_H-M   'P 1'
#
loop_
_entity.id
_entity.type
_entity.pdbx_description
1 polymer ?
#
loop_
_entity_poly.entity_id
_entity_poly.type
_entity_poly.pdbx_seq_one_letter_code
_entity_poly.pdbx_strand_id
1 'polypeptide(L)'
;MIFQQKNINLLNGNAPDIDAECRQYEEKIRSYGKIHLFMGGVGNDGHIAFNEPASSLASRTRIKTLTHDTRVANSRFFDGDVNQVPKYALTVGVGTLLDAEEVMILVLGHQKAQALQGGG
;
A
#
# COMPACT_ATOMS: atom_id res chain seq x y z
N MET A 1 -4.65 -26.66 -0.83
CA MET A 1 -4.09 -25.69 -1.80
C MET A 1 -2.65 -25.44 -1.40
N ILE A 2 -1.67 -25.81 -2.22
CA ILE A 2 -0.24 -25.71 -1.89
C ILE A 2 0.31 -24.45 -2.56
N PHE A 3 0.71 -23.44 -1.78
CA PHE A 3 1.34 -22.24 -2.31
C PHE A 3 2.81 -22.53 -2.66
N GLN A 4 3.25 -22.10 -3.84
CA GLN A 4 4.66 -22.19 -4.24
C GLN A 4 5.37 -20.88 -3.91
N GLN A 5 6.45 -20.95 -3.13
CA GLN A 5 7.19 -19.76 -2.69
C GLN A 5 7.64 -18.85 -3.84
N LYS A 6 8.02 -19.44 -4.99
CA LYS A 6 8.43 -18.70 -6.19
C LYS A 6 7.33 -17.80 -6.81
N ASN A 7 6.07 -17.99 -6.43
CA ASN A 7 4.94 -17.19 -6.90
C ASN A 7 4.63 -16.01 -5.95
N ILE A 8 5.36 -15.88 -4.84
CA ILE A 8 5.20 -14.79 -3.87
C ILE A 8 6.13 -13.65 -4.25
N ASN A 9 5.57 -12.44 -4.37
CA ASN A 9 6.32 -11.23 -4.73
C ASN A 9 6.04 -10.16 -3.66
N LEU A 10 7.07 -9.76 -2.91
CA LEU A 10 7.01 -8.73 -1.87
C LEU A 10 8.06 -7.66 -2.17
N LEU A 11 7.72 -6.40 -1.93
CA LEU A 11 8.68 -5.30 -2.01
C LEU A 11 9.76 -5.48 -0.94
N ASN A 12 11.03 -5.43 -1.35
CA ASN A 12 12.16 -5.49 -0.44
C ASN A 12 12.47 -4.10 0.14
N GLY A 13 11.95 -3.84 1.35
CA GLY A 13 12.19 -2.58 2.08
C GLY A 13 13.65 -2.34 2.49
N ASN A 14 14.54 -3.34 2.36
CA ASN A 14 15.96 -3.25 2.65
C ASN A 14 16.82 -3.25 1.37
N ALA A 15 16.22 -3.06 0.19
CA ALA A 15 16.98 -3.03 -1.06
C ALA A 15 18.02 -1.88 -1.05
N PRO A 16 19.23 -2.13 -1.57
CA PRO A 16 20.28 -1.11 -1.62
C PRO A 16 19.94 0.04 -2.59
N ASP A 17 19.15 -0.24 -3.62
CA ASP A 17 18.57 0.74 -4.53
C ASP A 17 17.05 0.59 -4.51
N ILE A 18 16.40 1.48 -3.76
CA ILE A 18 14.95 1.50 -3.55
C ILE A 18 14.19 1.85 -4.84
N ASP A 19 14.75 2.73 -5.68
CA ASP A 19 14.09 3.12 -6.92
C ASP A 19 14.14 1.98 -7.94
N ALA A 20 15.26 1.24 -7.99
CA ALA A 20 15.36 0.03 -8.79
C ALA A 20 14.39 -1.06 -8.31
N GLU A 21 14.26 -1.28 -7.00
CA GLU A 21 13.28 -2.23 -6.42
C GLU A 21 11.85 -1.88 -6.86
N CYS A 22 11.46 -0.61 -6.76
CA CYS A 22 10.13 -0.16 -7.18
C CYS A 22 9.89 -0.37 -8.68
N ARG A 23 10.89 -0.08 -9.54
CA ARG A 23 10.80 -0.32 -10.99
C ARG A 23 10.67 -1.80 -11.30
N GLN A 24 11.50 -2.64 -10.69
CA GLN A 24 11.48 -4.09 -10.90
C GLN A 24 10.15 -4.71 -10.46
N TYR A 25 9.55 -4.20 -9.39
CA TYR A 25 8.23 -4.66 -8.93
C TYR A 25 7.13 -4.36 -9.97
N GLU A 26 7.12 -3.16 -10.55
CA GLU A 26 6.21 -2.79 -11.64
C GLU A 26 6.43 -3.63 -12.91
N GLU A 27 7.68 -3.85 -13.30
CA GLU A 27 8.04 -4.71 -14.43
C GLU A 27 7.60 -6.15 -14.19
N LYS A 28 7.75 -6.65 -12.96
CA LYS A 28 7.30 -7.98 -12.56
C LYS A 28 5.79 -8.12 -12.71
N ILE A 29 5.00 -7.14 -12.24
CA ILE A 29 3.55 -7.12 -12.45
C ILE A 29 3.23 -7.19 -13.95
N ARG A 30 3.85 -6.34 -14.77
CA ARG A 30 3.65 -6.33 -16.23
C ARG A 30 4.05 -7.62 -16.91
N SER A 31 5.07 -8.33 -16.41
CA SER A 31 5.50 -9.62 -16.95
C SER A 31 4.43 -10.71 -16.85
N TYR A 32 3.47 -10.56 -15.93
CA TYR A 32 2.28 -11.41 -15.82
C TYR A 32 1.05 -10.82 -16.53
N GLY A 33 1.20 -9.70 -17.24
CA GLY A 33 0.11 -8.94 -17.86
C GLY A 33 -0.50 -7.93 -16.89
N LYS A 34 -1.40 -8.40 -16.03
CA LYS A 34 -2.16 -7.57 -15.08
C LYS A 34 -2.43 -8.29 -13.77
N ILE A 35 -2.76 -7.53 -12.74
CA ILE A 35 -3.32 -8.07 -11.50
C ILE A 35 -4.80 -8.34 -11.74
N HIS A 36 -5.23 -9.59 -11.62
CA HIS A 36 -6.63 -9.96 -11.83
C HIS A 36 -7.53 -9.46 -10.69
N LEU A 37 -7.08 -9.60 -9.45
CA LEU A 37 -7.79 -9.12 -8.26
C LEU A 37 -6.80 -8.46 -7.32
N PHE A 38 -6.99 -7.17 -7.06
CA PHE A 38 -6.31 -6.45 -6.01
C PHE A 38 -7.22 -6.37 -4.78
N MET A 39 -6.78 -6.92 -3.65
CA MET A 39 -7.50 -6.83 -2.39
C MET A 39 -6.77 -5.87 -1.44
N GLY A 40 -7.49 -4.90 -0.88
CA GLY A 40 -6.92 -3.92 0.05
C GLY A 40 -7.90 -3.52 1.15
N GLY A 41 -7.40 -2.78 2.14
CA GLY A 41 -8.21 -2.08 3.13
C GLY A 41 -8.18 -0.57 2.90
N VAL A 42 -9.04 0.15 3.63
CA VAL A 42 -9.07 1.62 3.61
C VAL A 42 -8.64 2.21 4.97
N GLY A 43 -7.83 3.27 4.91
CA GLY A 43 -7.45 4.12 6.04
C GLY A 43 -8.66 4.86 6.66
N ASN A 44 -8.48 5.47 7.84
CA ASN A 44 -9.55 6.29 8.43
C ASN A 44 -9.81 7.57 7.62
N ASP A 45 -8.79 8.03 6.92
CA ASP A 45 -8.72 9.18 6.03
C ASP A 45 -9.00 8.83 4.55
N GLY A 46 -9.37 7.57 4.26
CA GLY A 46 -9.63 7.12 2.88
C GLY A 46 -8.42 6.60 2.11
N HIS A 47 -7.20 6.57 2.67
CA HIS A 47 -6.06 6.07 1.91
C HIS A 47 -6.17 4.57 1.59
N ILE A 48 -5.63 4.17 0.44
CA ILE A 48 -5.43 2.76 0.06
C ILE A 48 -3.93 2.48 0.01
N ALA A 49 -3.50 1.37 0.61
CA ALA A 49 -2.08 1.10 0.90
C ALA A 49 -1.46 2.28 1.68
N PHE A 50 -0.30 2.80 1.29
CA PHE A 50 0.29 4.02 1.88
C PHE A 50 0.14 5.25 0.95
N ASN A 51 -0.91 5.27 0.12
CA ASN A 51 -1.25 6.42 -0.70
C ASN A 51 -2.12 7.40 0.08
N GLU A 52 -1.47 8.20 0.93
CA GLU A 52 -2.12 9.26 1.71
C GLU A 52 -2.91 10.25 0.84
N PRO A 53 -3.90 10.96 1.41
CA PRO A 53 -4.63 12.03 0.73
C PRO A 53 -3.67 13.02 0.04
N ALA A 54 -4.02 13.46 -1.17
CA ALA A 54 -3.18 14.23 -2.11
C ALA A 54 -2.09 13.45 -2.87
N SER A 55 -2.01 12.13 -2.73
CA SER A 55 -1.21 11.31 -3.67
C SER A 55 -1.75 11.42 -5.09
N SER A 56 -0.85 11.51 -6.08
CA SER A 56 -1.25 11.55 -7.50
C SER A 56 -2.05 10.29 -7.88
N LEU A 57 -3.18 10.49 -8.58
CA LEU A 57 -3.99 9.39 -9.14
C LEU A 57 -3.20 8.55 -10.15
N ALA A 58 -2.19 9.14 -10.81
CA ALA A 58 -1.29 8.46 -11.73
C ALA A 58 -0.01 7.93 -11.05
N SER A 59 0.05 7.92 -9.71
CA SER A 59 1.24 7.47 -8.99
C SER A 59 1.55 6.00 -9.25
N ARG A 60 2.85 5.67 -9.27
CA ARG A 60 3.39 4.32 -9.40
C ARG A 60 4.02 3.84 -8.09
N THR A 61 4.50 2.60 -8.08
CA THR A 61 5.23 2.02 -6.94
C THR A 61 6.42 2.90 -6.58
N ARG A 62 6.52 3.28 -5.30
CA ARG A 62 7.51 4.26 -4.82
C ARG A 62 7.73 4.15 -3.31
N ILE A 63 8.79 4.81 -2.84
CA ILE A 63 8.95 5.13 -1.42
C ILE A 63 7.99 6.25 -1.00
N LYS A 64 7.39 6.10 0.18
CA LYS A 64 6.57 7.13 0.83
C LYS A 64 7.03 7.33 2.26
N THR A 65 7.16 8.60 2.65
CA THR A 65 7.27 9.00 4.05
C THR A 65 5.93 8.76 4.73
N LEU A 66 5.93 8.09 5.88
CA LEU A 66 4.74 7.88 6.68
C LEU A 66 4.45 9.15 7.50
N THR A 67 3.22 9.64 7.43
CA THR A 67 2.72 10.69 8.33
C THR A 67 2.85 10.31 9.80
N HIS A 68 2.90 11.34 10.64
CA HIS A 68 2.87 11.16 12.09
C HIS A 68 1.65 10.33 12.53
N ASP A 69 0.46 10.63 12.01
CA ASP A 69 -0.77 9.94 12.38
C ASP A 69 -0.75 8.46 11.98
N THR A 70 -0.20 8.14 10.81
CA THR A 70 0.02 6.74 10.40
C THR A 70 0.98 6.03 11.35
N ARG A 71 2.06 6.69 11.78
CA ARG A 71 3.01 6.12 12.74
C ARG A 71 2.39 5.92 14.12
N VAL A 72 1.58 6.87 14.59
CA VAL A 72 0.82 6.74 15.85
C VAL A 72 -0.18 5.59 15.76
N ALA A 73 -0.94 5.48 14.67
CA ALA A 73 -1.89 4.40 14.47
C ALA A 73 -1.22 3.02 14.40
N ASN A 74 0.01 2.96 13.91
CA ASN A 74 0.77 1.72 13.78
C ASN A 74 1.61 1.38 15.03
N SER A 75 1.84 2.32 15.97
CA SER A 75 2.65 2.07 17.17
C SER A 75 2.09 0.95 18.05
N ARG A 76 0.79 0.65 17.95
CA ARG A 76 0.17 -0.53 18.58
C ARG A 76 0.84 -1.87 18.21
N PHE A 77 1.55 -1.93 17.08
CA PHE A 77 2.32 -3.10 16.64
C PHE A 77 3.80 -3.05 17.06
N PHE A 78 4.21 -1.97 17.74
CA PHE A 78 5.58 -1.68 18.16
C PHE A 78 5.60 -1.25 19.64
N ASP A 79 4.97 -2.05 20.52
CA ASP A 79 4.87 -1.81 21.97
C ASP A 79 4.28 -0.45 22.40
N GLY A 80 3.52 0.19 21.50
CA GLY A 80 2.99 1.54 21.70
C GLY A 80 3.99 2.67 21.43
N ASP A 81 5.24 2.36 21.06
CA ASP A 81 6.29 3.35 20.85
C ASP A 81 6.41 3.78 19.38
N VAL A 82 6.02 5.04 19.13
CA VAL A 82 6.07 5.67 17.81
C VAL A 82 7.50 5.73 17.25
N ASN A 83 8.52 5.80 18.11
CA ASN A 83 9.92 5.91 17.68
C ASN A 83 10.45 4.62 17.06
N GLN A 84 9.86 3.48 17.38
CA GLN A 84 10.19 2.19 16.78
C GLN A 84 9.51 1.97 15.43
N VAL A 85 8.48 2.77 15.10
CA VAL A 85 7.78 2.67 13.84
C VAL A 85 8.64 3.26 12.71
N PRO A 86 8.86 2.52 11.59
CA PRO A 86 9.57 3.02 10.43
C PRO A 86 9.04 4.38 9.94
N LYS A 87 9.94 5.23 9.43
CA LYS A 87 9.56 6.54 8.86
C LYS A 87 9.15 6.46 7.39
N TYR A 88 9.52 5.37 6.72
CA TYR A 88 9.29 5.18 5.30
C TYR A 88 8.69 3.80 5.04
N ALA A 89 7.94 3.70 3.95
CA ALA A 89 7.44 2.44 3.43
C ALA A 89 7.54 2.44 1.90
N LEU A 90 7.71 1.26 1.31
CA LEU A 90 7.49 1.06 -0.12
C LEU A 90 6.01 0.73 -0.33
N THR A 91 5.41 1.32 -1.35
CA THR A 91 3.98 1.16 -1.60
C THR A 91 3.68 1.17 -3.09
N VAL A 92 2.72 0.34 -3.50
CA VAL A 92 2.14 0.43 -4.85
C VAL A 92 1.42 1.77 -5.03
N GLY A 93 1.48 2.33 -6.23
CA GLY A 93 0.83 3.60 -6.52
C GLY A 93 -0.66 3.44 -6.82
N VAL A 94 -1.38 4.57 -6.84
CA VAL A 94 -2.81 4.61 -7.22
C VAL A 94 -3.00 4.14 -8.66
N GLY A 95 -2.11 4.52 -9.58
CA GLY A 95 -2.14 4.04 -10.96
C GLY A 95 -1.87 2.54 -11.05
N THR A 96 -0.97 2.00 -10.23
CA THR A 96 -0.69 0.56 -10.16
C THR A 96 -1.91 -0.23 -9.67
N LEU A 97 -2.66 0.32 -8.72
CA LEU A 97 -3.93 -0.26 -8.25
C LEU A 97 -5.00 -0.24 -9.35
N LEU A 98 -5.12 0.88 -10.07
CA LEU A 98 -6.13 1.07 -11.13
C LEU A 98 -5.82 0.26 -12.39
N ASP A 99 -4.58 -0.20 -12.58
CA ASP A 99 -4.20 -1.12 -13.65
C ASP A 99 -4.66 -2.57 -13.37
N ALA A 100 -5.18 -2.86 -12.18
CA ALA A 100 -5.80 -4.15 -11.88
C ALA A 100 -7.16 -4.30 -12.57
N GLU A 101 -7.54 -5.54 -12.87
CA GLU A 101 -8.86 -5.84 -13.48
C GLU A 101 -10.00 -5.67 -12.48
N GLU A 102 -9.83 -6.15 -11.26
CA GLU A 102 -10.77 -5.93 -10.17
C GLU A 102 -10.05 -5.40 -8.93
N VAL A 103 -10.70 -4.47 -8.23
CA VAL A 103 -10.25 -3.93 -6.94
C VAL A 103 -11.32 -4.17 -5.89
N MET A 104 -11.00 -4.91 -4.84
CA MET A 104 -11.87 -5.18 -3.70
C MET A 104 -11.33 -4.50 -2.44
N ILE A 105 -12.12 -3.60 -1.86
CA ILE A 105 -11.77 -2.86 -0.65
C ILE A 105 -12.59 -3.37 0.53
N LEU A 106 -11.88 -3.83 1.57
CA LEU A 106 -12.47 -4.25 2.83
C LEU A 106 -12.56 -3.05 3.78
N VAL A 107 -13.78 -2.73 4.21
CA VAL A 107 -14.08 -1.61 5.11
C VAL A 107 -14.72 -2.15 6.38
N LEU A 108 -14.02 -2.07 7.50
CA LEU A 108 -14.44 -2.68 8.77
C LEU A 108 -14.45 -1.64 9.90
N GLY A 109 -15.57 -1.59 10.63
CA GLY A 109 -15.76 -0.78 11.83
C GLY A 109 -16.24 0.65 11.58
N HIS A 110 -16.94 1.22 12.58
CA HIS A 110 -17.55 2.55 12.50
C HIS A 110 -16.57 3.69 12.20
N GLN A 111 -15.29 3.54 12.60
CA GLN A 111 -14.23 4.52 12.36
C GLN A 111 -13.96 4.77 10.86
N LYS A 112 -14.44 3.89 9.97
CA LYS A 112 -14.29 4.01 8.51
C LYS A 112 -15.49 4.62 7.81
N ALA A 113 -16.54 5.00 8.53
CA ALA A 113 -17.79 5.48 7.94
C ALA A 113 -17.60 6.75 7.08
N GLN A 114 -16.77 7.70 7.54
CA GLN A 114 -16.45 8.91 6.77
C GLN A 114 -15.67 8.60 5.50
N ALA A 115 -14.67 7.70 5.59
CA ALA A 115 -13.92 7.25 4.42
C ALA A 115 -14.82 6.57 3.37
N LEU A 116 -15.83 5.81 3.82
CA LEU A 116 -16.77 5.13 2.93
C LEU A 116 -17.77 6.08 2.26
N GLN A 117 -18.22 7.12 2.96
CA GLN A 117 -19.16 8.09 2.40
C GLN A 117 -18.56 8.89 1.24
N GLY A 118 -17.22 8.99 1.18
CA GLY A 118 -16.51 9.90 0.30
C GLY A 118 -16.68 11.33 0.81
N GLY A 119 -15.58 12.02 1.10
CA GLY A 119 -15.66 13.47 1.39
C GLY A 119 -16.41 14.15 0.24
N GLY A 120 -17.48 14.90 0.57
CA GLY A 120 -18.33 15.58 -0.40
C GLY A 120 -17.62 16.61 -1.26
#